data_AF-A0A315EK47-F1
#
_entry.id   AF-A0A315EK47-F1
#
_cell.length_a   1.000
_cell.length_b   1.000
_cell.length_c   1.000
_cell.angle_alpha   90.00
_cell.angle_beta   90.00
_cell.angle_gamma   90.00
#
_symmetry.space_group_name_H-M   'P 1'
#
loop_
_entity.id
_entity.type
_entity.pdbx_description
1 polymer ?
#
loop_
_entity_poly.entity_id
_entity_poly.type
_entity_poly.pdbx_seq_one_letter_code
_entity_poly.pdbx_strand_id
1 'polypeptide(L)'
;MKKVTKICIGLSILLPMWASAQSCNDIKDKDKANYCRALDTNDKSHCQKIGSNDLLNLCMGKVENDIKYCRRITTDKIKKRCENSIR
;
A
#
# COMPACT_ATOMS: atom_id res chain seq x y z
N MET A 1 -16.61 18.44 -49.51
CA MET A 1 -17.56 18.98 -48.51
C MET A 1 -18.54 17.89 -48.11
N LYS A 2 -18.69 17.61 -46.78
CA LYS A 2 -19.88 17.00 -46.12
C LYS A 2 -20.13 15.50 -46.47
N LYS A 3 -20.23 14.52 -45.55
CA LYS A 3 -20.67 14.47 -44.15
C LYS A 3 -20.10 13.21 -43.47
N VAL A 4 -19.58 13.42 -42.25
CA VAL A 4 -19.51 12.45 -41.16
C VAL A 4 -20.92 11.89 -40.91
N THR A 5 -21.08 10.58 -40.65
CA THR A 5 -22.03 9.94 -39.69
C THR A 5 -22.32 8.47 -40.10
N LYS A 6 -21.83 7.50 -39.32
CA LYS A 6 -22.67 6.55 -38.55
C LYS A 6 -21.79 5.68 -37.64
N ILE A 7 -22.10 5.80 -36.36
CA ILE A 7 -21.54 5.15 -35.17
C ILE A 7 -22.30 3.81 -34.96
N CYS A 8 -21.75 2.97 -34.07
CA CYS A 8 -22.33 1.76 -33.47
C CYS A 8 -22.03 0.49 -34.31
N ILE A 9 -21.48 -0.62 -33.80
CA ILE A 9 -21.71 -1.32 -32.53
C ILE A 9 -20.46 -2.19 -32.25
N GLY A 10 -19.98 -2.21 -31.01
CA GLY A 10 -18.92 -3.12 -30.59
C GLY A 10 -18.38 -2.84 -29.18
N LEU A 11 -19.20 -2.27 -28.31
CA LEU A 11 -18.93 -2.00 -26.91
C LEU A 11 -19.04 -3.32 -26.13
N SER A 12 -17.96 -4.08 -25.94
CA SER A 12 -17.99 -5.29 -25.07
C SER A 12 -16.65 -5.67 -24.44
N ILE A 13 -15.69 -4.75 -24.33
CA ILE A 13 -14.50 -5.01 -23.52
C ILE A 13 -14.41 -3.87 -22.52
N LEU A 14 -14.87 -4.12 -21.31
CA LEU A 14 -14.49 -3.46 -20.06
C LEU A 14 -15.31 -4.13 -18.96
N LEU A 15 -14.99 -5.40 -18.65
CA LEU A 15 -15.31 -5.93 -17.33
C LEU A 15 -14.39 -5.20 -16.36
N PRO A 16 -14.90 -4.36 -15.44
CA PRO A 16 -14.07 -3.89 -14.35
C PRO A 16 -13.73 -5.13 -13.52
N MET A 17 -12.46 -5.55 -13.52
CA MET A 17 -11.97 -6.46 -12.50
C MET A 17 -12.19 -5.76 -11.16
N TRP A 18 -13.26 -6.15 -10.46
CA TRP A 18 -13.47 -5.76 -9.07
C TRP A 18 -12.37 -6.46 -8.27
N ALA A 19 -11.24 -5.77 -8.12
CA ALA A 19 -10.22 -6.15 -7.16
C ALA A 19 -10.86 -6.03 -5.78
N SER A 20 -11.14 -7.16 -5.15
CA SER A 20 -11.57 -7.23 -3.76
C SER A 20 -10.41 -6.78 -2.88
N ALA A 21 -10.37 -5.48 -2.56
CA ALA A 21 -9.50 -4.96 -1.53
C ALA A 21 -9.99 -5.54 -0.19
N GLN A 22 -9.23 -6.45 0.39
CA GLN A 22 -9.49 -6.93 1.75
C GLN A 22 -9.35 -5.74 2.70
N SER A 23 -10.40 -5.43 3.46
CA SER A 23 -10.39 -4.26 4.33
C SER A 23 -9.32 -4.45 5.41
N CYS A 24 -8.52 -3.41 5.69
CA CYS A 24 -7.53 -3.44 6.77
C CYS A 24 -8.16 -3.81 8.14
N ASN A 25 -9.48 -3.62 8.28
CA ASN A 25 -10.26 -3.96 9.47
C ASN A 25 -10.44 -5.46 9.69
N ASP A 26 -10.35 -6.29 8.66
CA ASP A 26 -10.51 -7.75 8.75
C ASP A 26 -9.22 -8.45 9.22
N ILE A 27 -8.13 -7.69 9.36
CA ILE A 27 -6.84 -8.21 9.80
C ILE A 27 -6.88 -8.46 11.31
N LYS A 28 -6.86 -9.73 11.71
CA LYS A 28 -6.85 -10.15 13.13
C LYS A 28 -5.65 -9.64 13.93
N ASP A 29 -4.50 -9.52 13.28
CA ASP A 29 -3.27 -9.05 13.89
C ASP A 29 -3.28 -7.51 13.97
N LYS A 30 -3.29 -6.97 15.20
CA LYS A 30 -3.43 -5.53 15.44
C LYS A 30 -2.30 -4.71 14.78
N ASP A 31 -1.08 -5.24 14.80
CA ASP A 31 0.11 -4.59 14.25
C ASP A 31 0.03 -4.53 12.71
N LYS A 32 -0.37 -5.62 12.07
CA LYS A 32 -0.63 -5.67 10.62
C LYS A 32 -1.83 -4.82 10.22
N ALA A 33 -2.89 -4.77 11.03
CA ALA A 33 -4.05 -3.92 10.80
C ALA A 33 -3.66 -2.44 10.83
N ASN A 34 -2.87 -2.03 11.82
CA ASN A 34 -2.34 -0.67 11.92
C ASN A 34 -1.37 -0.34 10.78
N TYR A 35 -0.48 -1.27 10.40
CA TYR A 35 0.38 -1.12 9.24
C TYR A 35 -0.43 -0.91 7.95
N CYS A 36 -1.45 -1.73 7.73
CA CYS A 36 -2.34 -1.60 6.56
C CYS A 36 -3.04 -0.24 6.55
N ARG A 37 -3.64 0.17 7.67
CA ARG A 37 -4.29 1.48 7.81
C ARG A 37 -3.30 2.62 7.56
N ALA A 38 -2.08 2.54 8.09
CA ALA A 38 -1.06 3.57 7.89
C ALA A 38 -0.72 3.77 6.41
N LEU A 39 -0.67 2.69 5.63
CA LEU A 39 -0.40 2.78 4.19
C LEU A 39 -1.60 3.28 3.40
N ASP A 40 -2.80 2.83 3.78
CA ASP A 40 -4.06 3.22 3.15
C ASP A 40 -4.39 4.71 3.36
N THR A 41 -4.21 5.21 4.58
CA THR A 41 -4.45 6.62 4.93
C THR A 41 -3.20 7.50 4.78
N ASN A 42 -2.05 6.91 4.51
CA ASN A 42 -0.74 7.57 4.53
C ASN A 42 -0.43 8.29 5.87
N ASP A 43 -1.02 7.84 6.98
CA ASP A 43 -0.85 8.43 8.30
C ASP A 43 0.09 7.60 9.20
N LYS A 44 1.24 8.20 9.54
CA LYS A 44 2.24 7.62 10.44
C LYS A 44 1.77 7.42 11.87
N SER A 45 0.71 8.09 12.31
CA SER A 45 0.13 7.91 13.64
C SER A 45 -0.29 6.45 13.88
N HIS A 46 -0.68 5.75 12.81
CA HIS A 46 -0.97 4.32 12.86
C HIS A 46 0.29 3.47 13.01
N CYS A 47 1.40 3.84 12.37
CA CYS A 47 2.69 3.16 12.55
C CYS A 47 3.18 3.21 14.00
N GLN A 48 2.93 4.31 14.72
CA GLN A 48 3.31 4.47 16.12
C GLN A 48 2.55 3.53 17.07
N LYS A 49 1.41 2.97 16.65
CA LYS A 49 0.62 1.99 17.42
C LYS A 49 1.10 0.55 17.26
N ILE A 50 2.10 0.31 16.42
CA ILE A 50 2.69 -1.00 16.15
C ILE A 50 3.66 -1.36 17.29
N GLY A 51 3.46 -2.52 17.92
CA GLY A 51 4.32 -2.98 19.00
C GLY A 51 5.66 -3.56 18.54
N SER A 52 5.68 -4.20 17.37
CA SER A 52 6.93 -4.73 16.78
C SER A 52 7.83 -3.61 16.26
N ASN A 53 9.04 -3.48 16.80
CA ASN A 53 10.00 -2.44 16.41
C ASN A 53 10.39 -2.54 14.91
N ASP A 54 10.61 -3.75 14.40
CA ASP A 54 10.92 -3.97 12.98
C ASP A 54 9.75 -3.59 12.07
N LEU A 55 8.51 -3.96 12.46
CA LEU A 55 7.32 -3.61 11.67
C LEU A 55 7.03 -2.10 11.74
N LEU A 56 7.24 -1.47 12.90
CA LEU A 56 7.13 -0.02 13.07
C LEU A 56 8.09 0.69 12.13
N ASN A 57 9.37 0.32 12.11
CA ASN A 57 10.35 0.96 11.22
C ASN A 57 10.07 0.68 9.74
N LEU A 58 9.58 -0.52 9.40
CA LEU A 58 9.10 -0.83 8.04
C LEU A 58 7.95 0.08 7.63
N CYS A 59 6.98 0.29 8.54
CA CYS A 59 5.83 1.17 8.34
C CYS A 59 6.27 2.61 8.13
N MET A 60 7.08 3.15 9.06
CA MET A 60 7.59 4.52 8.99
C MET A 60 8.43 4.75 7.74
N GLY A 61 9.28 3.79 7.36
CA GLY A 61 10.04 3.85 6.13
C GLY A 61 9.15 4.00 4.91
N LYS A 62 8.09 3.19 4.80
CA LYS A 62 7.16 3.25 3.66
C LYS A 62 6.30 4.51 3.62
N VAL A 63 5.80 4.97 4.77
CA VAL A 63 4.92 6.15 4.84
C VAL A 63 5.72 7.43 4.62
N GLU A 64 6.85 7.60 5.32
CA GLU A 64 7.69 8.80 5.19
C GLU A 64 8.66 8.75 4.00
N ASN A 65 8.70 7.62 3.29
CA ASN A 65 9.64 7.32 2.19
C ASN A 65 11.11 7.64 2.54
N ASP A 66 11.54 7.28 3.75
CA ASP A 66 12.88 7.61 4.27
C ASP A 66 13.65 6.36 4.69
N ILE A 67 14.81 6.15 4.05
CA ILE A 67 15.67 5.00 4.27
C ILE A 67 16.27 4.93 5.68
N LYS A 68 16.30 6.06 6.43
CA LYS A 68 16.80 6.08 7.81
C LYS A 68 16.04 5.13 8.73
N TYR A 69 14.74 4.92 8.47
CA TYR A 69 13.92 3.99 9.24
C TYR A 69 14.26 2.55 8.88
N CYS A 70 14.46 2.26 7.58
CA CYS A 70 14.86 0.92 7.15
C CYS A 70 16.18 0.46 7.79
N ARG A 71 17.14 1.38 7.98
CA ARG A 71 18.43 1.08 8.64
C ARG A 71 18.31 0.67 10.10
N ARG A 72 17.20 1.00 10.78
CA ARG A 72 16.93 0.64 12.19
C ARG A 72 16.29 -0.74 12.35
N ILE A 73 15.89 -1.37 11.25
CA ILE A 73 15.31 -2.71 11.26
C ILE A 73 16.41 -3.72 11.54
N THR A 74 16.18 -4.58 12.55
CA THR A 74 17.16 -5.59 12.99
C THR A 74 17.10 -6.84 12.10
N THR A 75 15.90 -7.26 11.71
CA THR A 75 15.73 -8.42 10.83
C THR A 75 16.16 -8.10 9.40
N ASP A 76 17.24 -8.73 8.93
CA ASP A 76 17.84 -8.49 7.60
C ASP A 76 16.85 -8.63 6.44
N LYS A 77 15.97 -9.64 6.50
CA LYS A 77 14.91 -9.86 5.51
C LYS A 77 13.90 -8.71 5.43
N ILE A 78 13.53 -8.14 6.58
CA ILE A 78 12.58 -7.03 6.65
C ILE A 78 13.29 -5.73 6.23
N LYS A 79 14.54 -5.55 6.63
CA LYS A 79 15.38 -4.42 6.24
C LYS A 79 15.52 -4.31 4.72
N LYS A 80 15.97 -5.38 4.05
CA LYS A 80 16.09 -5.42 2.58
C LYS A 80 14.76 -5.14 1.89
N ARG A 81 13.65 -5.66 2.41
CA ARG A 81 12.31 -5.37 1.88
C ARG A 81 11.96 -3.89 2.03
N CYS A 82 12.28 -3.28 3.16
CA CYS A 82 12.06 -1.86 3.40
C CYS A 82 12.85 -1.03 2.40
N GLU A 83 14.17 -1.23 2.34
CA GLU A 83 15.09 -0.51 1.46
C GLU A 83 14.68 -0.60 0.00
N ASN A 84 14.28 -1.79 -0.47
CA ASN A 84 13.78 -1.98 -1.84
C ASN A 84 12.44 -1.29 -2.13
N SER A 85 11.71 -0.89 -1.10
CA SER A 85 10.42 -0.21 -1.25
C SER A 85 10.49 1.30 -1.12
N ILE A 86 11.63 1.83 -0.64
CA ILE A 86 11.96 3.25 -0.71
C ILE A 86 12.48 3.51 -2.12
N ARG A 87 11.97 4.53 -2.80
CA ARG A 87 12.33 4.87 -4.18
C ARG A 87 13.07 6.19 -4.24
#